data_AF-A0A951DPQ3-F1
#
_entry.id   AF-A0A951DPQ3-F1
#
_cell.length_a   1.000
_cell.length_b   1.000
_cell.length_c   1.000
_cell.angle_alpha   90.00
_cell.angle_beta   90.00
_cell.angle_gamma   90.00
#
_symmetry.space_group_name_H-M   'P 1'
#
loop_
_entity.id
_entity.type
_entity.pdbx_description
1 polymer ?
#
loop_
_entity_poly.entity_id
_entity_poly.type
_entity_poly.pdbx_seq_one_letter_code
_entity_poly.pdbx_strand_id
1 'polypeptide(L)'
;MVARAESDRFARSLAAATSRSGERTARSLDGPVVFGALAVWLLLQISRWDWFLFHDAWRHNFPRFYSIAKAGSCGGLARWDGAVDNGWPVIIETVSSGLTNPFHLGYVYLTGCLGLDVVPAMYLFKAQILAMWLVLAFGCYVLGRVLFEHRLAAAFLFAAVLFSGVGLDDLHSDQDGTILFWLPWILVCAVQAHRQRATWGGALYANAAVLLLCLQALDHYPHFPLVLASVAAVLYVALNPRAAREFLRHQYLRLWPALVMVAILAGQFWIFSQTVRNFLPSQRTDLVVDLSTNGESGWVQPTVLLSSLLPLTTLSVFNSLANSMRDWLVSRGGPHQTLFIFGPNSLIYYLGLVPTVACVVFALRRGVGRVRVGWFAFTAIVFAISLQESHISYLMYQLPFFNVLRTYSLFGLFVAFSALVIAGFGVDTLLGMSEPERRKLLGRGLVVVVVGMLIAAVVEGVLLVRTSLDSGGLDALRVGVALDVVLLALSGVGIWYASRRGRAETCIVALTVVMVASQVVFAEGAYRYVGMSFDGVMHEFELDNDDLKSPLATQITDPNALHRKTCDVFAVCYLSHRDAVSLS
;
A
#
# COMPACT_ATOMS: atom_id res chain seq x y z
N MET A 1 42.84 13.97 32.36
CA MET A 1 43.15 12.52 32.38
C MET A 1 41.94 11.63 32.68
N VAL A 2 40.88 12.10 33.36
CA VAL A 2 39.65 11.33 33.61
C VAL A 2 38.77 11.13 32.35
N ALA A 3 38.77 12.09 31.40
CA ALA A 3 37.99 11.99 30.16
C ALA A 3 38.52 10.98 29.12
N ARG A 4 39.81 10.59 29.16
CA ARG A 4 40.35 9.53 28.28
C ARG A 4 40.01 8.12 28.81
N ALA A 5 39.85 7.96 30.12
CA ALA A 5 39.53 6.67 30.74
C ALA A 5 38.08 6.22 30.52
N GLU A 6 37.13 7.17 30.37
CA GLU A 6 35.73 6.86 30.03
C GLU A 6 35.51 6.60 28.53
N SER A 7 36.23 7.33 27.66
CA SER A 7 36.26 7.07 26.22
C SER A 7 36.80 5.66 25.90
N ASP A 8 37.87 5.23 26.59
CA ASP A 8 38.43 3.88 26.43
C ASP A 8 37.57 2.77 27.07
N ARG A 9 36.69 3.10 28.02
CA ARG A 9 35.70 2.15 28.58
C ARG A 9 34.49 2.01 27.66
N PHE A 10 34.03 3.10 27.05
CA PHE A 10 32.94 3.07 26.07
C PHE A 10 33.39 2.38 24.78
N ALA A 11 34.61 2.63 24.30
CA ALA A 11 35.18 1.93 23.15
C ALA A 11 35.39 0.43 23.43
N ARG A 12 35.78 0.04 24.66
CA ARG A 12 35.92 -1.36 25.06
C ARG A 12 34.60 -2.07 25.36
N SER A 13 33.57 -1.37 25.83
CA SER A 13 32.22 -1.93 25.98
C SER A 13 31.48 -2.04 24.66
N LEU A 14 31.73 -1.11 23.71
CA LEU A 14 31.27 -1.22 22.33
C LEU A 14 32.00 -2.38 21.62
N ALA A 15 33.32 -2.47 21.77
CA ALA A 15 34.12 -3.57 21.23
C ALA A 15 33.77 -4.93 21.85
N ALA A 16 33.42 -5.01 23.14
CA ALA A 16 32.98 -6.25 23.80
C ALA A 16 31.50 -6.61 23.50
N ALA A 17 30.66 -5.61 23.18
CA ALA A 17 29.30 -5.83 22.70
C ALA A 17 29.29 -6.25 21.21
N THR A 18 30.27 -5.81 20.42
CA THR A 18 30.46 -6.26 19.02
C THR A 18 31.29 -7.53 18.92
N SER A 19 32.23 -7.82 19.84
CA SER A 19 33.10 -9.02 19.78
C SER A 19 32.47 -10.28 20.39
N ARG A 20 31.28 -10.19 20.99
CA ARG A 20 30.43 -11.36 21.30
C ARG A 20 29.39 -11.65 20.20
N SER A 21 29.35 -10.83 19.14
CA SER A 21 28.75 -11.24 17.88
C SER A 21 29.71 -12.20 17.20
N GLY A 22 29.35 -13.48 17.21
CA GLY A 22 30.18 -14.57 16.73
C GLY A 22 30.54 -14.41 15.25
N GLU A 23 31.68 -13.81 14.98
CA GLU A 23 32.45 -14.09 13.78
C GLU A 23 33.04 -15.50 13.90
N ARG A 24 32.35 -16.46 13.28
CA ARG A 24 32.90 -17.31 12.21
C ARG A 24 31.87 -18.36 11.82
N THR A 25 31.55 -18.40 10.53
CA THR A 25 30.66 -19.34 9.80
C THR A 25 29.17 -19.02 9.60
N ALA A 26 28.77 -17.74 9.66
CA ALA A 26 27.61 -17.28 8.89
C ALA A 26 28.09 -16.35 7.78
N ARG A 27 28.56 -16.92 6.67
CA ARG A 27 28.63 -16.16 5.40
C ARG A 27 27.22 -15.60 5.19
N SER A 28 27.10 -14.28 5.16
CA SER A 28 25.86 -13.52 5.25
C SER A 28 24.86 -13.97 4.16
N LEU A 29 23.96 -14.90 4.49
CA LEU A 29 22.92 -15.41 3.57
C LEU A 29 21.83 -14.36 3.28
N ASP A 30 21.77 -13.27 4.05
CA ASP A 30 20.83 -12.17 3.88
C ASP A 30 21.17 -11.27 2.68
N GLY A 31 22.45 -10.95 2.47
CA GLY A 31 22.90 -10.17 1.31
C GLY A 31 22.42 -10.76 -0.03
N PRO A 32 22.72 -12.05 -0.32
CA PRO A 32 22.22 -12.72 -1.52
C PRO A 32 20.70 -12.73 -1.67
N VAL A 33 19.95 -12.83 -0.56
CA VAL A 33 18.48 -12.80 -0.59
C VAL A 33 17.96 -11.42 -0.99
N VAL A 34 18.49 -10.35 -0.38
CA VAL A 34 18.11 -8.96 -0.70
C VAL A 34 18.48 -8.62 -2.14
N PHE A 35 19.73 -8.89 -2.56
CA PHE A 35 20.19 -8.60 -3.92
C PHE A 35 19.46 -9.45 -4.98
N GLY A 36 19.20 -10.73 -4.70
CA GLY A 36 18.47 -11.61 -5.60
C GLY A 36 17.01 -11.17 -5.77
N ALA A 37 16.33 -10.84 -4.67
CA ALA A 37 14.98 -10.29 -4.70
C ALA A 37 14.92 -8.99 -5.52
N LEU A 38 15.87 -8.07 -5.29
CA LEU A 38 15.95 -6.83 -6.05
C LEU A 38 16.16 -7.07 -7.56
N ALA A 39 17.07 -7.97 -7.92
CA ALA A 39 17.36 -8.27 -9.33
C ALA A 39 16.13 -8.86 -10.05
N VAL A 40 15.43 -9.80 -9.41
CA VAL A 40 14.21 -10.40 -9.99
C VAL A 40 13.11 -9.36 -10.14
N TRP A 41 12.91 -8.49 -9.14
CA TRP A 41 11.91 -7.43 -9.21
C TRP A 41 12.23 -6.47 -10.34
N LEU A 42 13.47 -5.97 -10.42
CA LEU A 42 13.91 -5.08 -11.50
C LEU A 42 13.71 -5.69 -12.89
N LEU A 43 14.02 -6.99 -13.07
CA LEU A 43 13.80 -7.67 -14.34
C LEU A 43 12.33 -7.72 -14.73
N LEU A 44 11.42 -7.95 -13.77
CA LEU A 44 9.97 -7.91 -14.03
C LEU A 44 9.49 -6.52 -14.41
N GLN A 45 10.01 -5.48 -13.75
CA GLN A 45 9.65 -4.09 -14.07
C GLN A 45 10.16 -3.70 -15.46
N ILE A 46 11.35 -4.16 -15.84
CA ILE A 46 11.90 -3.94 -17.18
C ILE A 46 11.11 -4.72 -18.23
N SER A 47 10.67 -5.96 -17.97
CA SER A 47 9.94 -6.76 -18.96
C SER A 47 8.50 -6.31 -19.18
N ARG A 48 7.94 -5.54 -18.25
CA ARG A 48 6.55 -5.02 -18.30
C ARG A 48 6.49 -3.49 -18.33
N TRP A 49 7.59 -2.86 -18.74
CA TRP A 49 7.77 -1.39 -18.71
C TRP A 49 6.77 -0.62 -19.60
N ASP A 50 6.22 -1.26 -20.63
CA ASP A 50 5.24 -0.71 -21.59
C ASP A 50 3.77 -0.93 -21.17
N TRP A 51 3.53 -1.54 -20.00
CA TRP A 51 2.20 -1.88 -19.50
C TRP A 51 1.74 -0.89 -18.44
N PHE A 52 0.51 -0.39 -18.58
CA PHE A 52 -0.14 0.48 -17.62
C PHE A 52 -1.28 -0.25 -16.91
N LEU A 53 -1.42 0.04 -15.63
CA LEU A 53 -2.59 -0.28 -14.81
C LEU A 53 -3.34 1.06 -14.62
N PHE A 54 -4.67 1.07 -14.70
CA PHE A 54 -5.51 2.26 -14.98
C PHE A 54 -6.35 2.80 -13.80
N HIS A 55 -6.30 4.11 -13.48
CA HIS A 55 -7.10 4.78 -12.43
C HIS A 55 -7.38 6.28 -12.69
N ASP A 56 -8.31 6.88 -11.90
CA ASP A 56 -9.28 7.90 -12.35
C ASP A 56 -9.49 9.17 -11.41
N ALA A 57 -10.16 10.24 -11.90
CA ALA A 57 -9.92 11.70 -11.68
C ALA A 57 -10.45 12.56 -10.45
N TRP A 58 -10.04 13.86 -10.35
CA TRP A 58 -10.06 14.79 -9.18
C TRP A 58 -10.10 16.35 -9.40
N ARG A 59 -9.88 16.93 -10.60
CA ARG A 59 -9.50 18.37 -10.74
C ARG A 59 -10.62 19.38 -10.43
N HIS A 60 -11.90 19.01 -10.49
CA HIS A 60 -13.00 19.94 -10.17
C HIS A 60 -13.09 20.37 -8.70
N ASN A 61 -12.39 19.67 -7.79
CA ASN A 61 -12.57 19.89 -6.35
C ASN A 61 -11.57 20.89 -5.73
N PHE A 62 -10.46 21.27 -6.41
CA PHE A 62 -9.33 21.96 -5.75
C PHE A 62 -8.55 23.02 -6.59
N PRO A 63 -9.18 24.09 -7.11
CA PRO A 63 -8.57 25.02 -8.07
C PRO A 63 -7.45 25.96 -7.52
N ARG A 64 -7.42 26.26 -6.21
CA ARG A 64 -6.33 27.10 -5.61
C ARG A 64 -5.01 26.35 -5.47
N PHE A 65 -5.08 25.04 -5.36
CA PHE A 65 -3.94 24.17 -5.20
C PHE A 65 -3.20 24.00 -6.54
N TYR A 66 -3.96 23.97 -7.62
CA TYR A 66 -3.46 24.00 -8.98
C TYR A 66 -2.59 25.22 -9.34
N SER A 67 -2.94 26.41 -8.84
CA SER A 67 -2.16 27.63 -9.14
C SER A 67 -0.81 27.66 -8.44
N ILE A 68 -0.68 27.03 -7.26
CA ILE A 68 0.57 26.88 -6.53
C ILE A 68 1.48 25.88 -7.25
N ALA A 69 0.93 24.76 -7.70
CA ALA A 69 1.63 23.75 -8.48
C ALA A 69 2.27 24.33 -9.76
N LYS A 70 1.52 25.18 -10.47
CA LYS A 70 1.99 25.90 -11.67
C LYS A 70 3.14 26.87 -11.41
N ALA A 71 3.23 27.44 -10.20
CA ALA A 71 4.31 28.33 -9.82
C ALA A 71 5.60 27.57 -9.47
N GLY A 72 5.50 26.34 -8.95
CA GLY A 72 6.63 25.50 -8.55
C GLY A 72 7.43 24.86 -9.71
N SER A 73 6.87 24.83 -10.91
CA SER A 73 7.40 24.14 -12.10
C SER A 73 8.04 25.08 -13.13
N CYS A 74 8.81 26.09 -12.71
CA CYS A 74 9.34 27.15 -13.59
C CYS A 74 8.27 27.93 -14.39
N GLY A 75 7.01 27.91 -13.94
CA GLY A 75 5.86 28.47 -14.68
C GLY A 75 5.32 27.55 -15.78
N GLY A 76 5.90 26.36 -15.96
CA GLY A 76 5.46 25.34 -16.89
C GLY A 76 5.22 24.02 -16.17
N LEU A 77 4.00 23.75 -15.72
CA LEU A 77 3.56 22.34 -15.74
C LEU A 77 3.55 21.93 -17.21
N ALA A 78 3.92 20.67 -17.50
CA ALA A 78 3.84 20.19 -18.88
C ALA A 78 2.42 20.46 -19.40
N ARG A 79 2.28 20.99 -20.62
CA ARG A 79 1.04 21.67 -21.07
C ARG A 79 -0.21 20.78 -21.02
N TRP A 80 -0.03 19.47 -21.04
CA TRP A 80 -1.03 18.41 -20.92
C TRP A 80 -1.52 18.13 -19.48
N ASP A 81 -0.72 18.46 -18.46
CA ASP A 81 -1.05 18.49 -17.02
C ASP A 81 -1.74 19.83 -16.63
N GLY A 82 -1.50 20.84 -17.47
CA GLY A 82 -2.02 22.21 -17.41
C GLY A 82 -3.48 22.44 -17.88
N ALA A 83 -4.07 21.51 -18.64
CA ALA A 83 -5.22 21.81 -19.49
C ALA A 83 -6.49 20.97 -19.22
N VAL A 84 -6.39 19.72 -18.74
CA VAL A 84 -7.53 18.78 -18.70
C VAL A 84 -7.86 18.29 -17.28
N ASP A 85 -9.15 18.02 -16.99
CA ASP A 85 -9.62 17.37 -15.76
C ASP A 85 -9.48 15.87 -15.87
N ASN A 86 -8.26 15.48 -16.16
CA ASN A 86 -7.82 14.10 -16.19
C ASN A 86 -7.43 13.62 -14.79
N GLY A 87 -7.83 14.36 -13.73
CA GLY A 87 -7.51 14.12 -12.32
C GLY A 87 -6.22 13.39 -12.02
N TRP A 88 -5.17 13.87 -12.69
CA TRP A 88 -3.85 13.30 -12.59
C TRP A 88 -3.36 13.44 -11.14
N PRO A 89 -2.75 12.38 -10.58
CA PRO A 89 -1.97 12.41 -9.35
C PRO A 89 -1.07 13.64 -9.20
N VAL A 90 -0.52 14.19 -10.29
CA VAL A 90 0.43 15.30 -10.27
C VAL A 90 -0.15 16.55 -9.61
N ILE A 91 -1.45 16.83 -9.72
CA ILE A 91 -2.04 17.96 -8.99
C ILE A 91 -2.08 17.66 -7.48
N ILE A 92 -2.42 16.43 -7.09
CA ILE A 92 -2.40 15.99 -5.68
C ILE A 92 -0.95 16.00 -5.16
N GLU A 93 0.00 15.59 -5.97
CA GLU A 93 1.41 15.40 -5.60
C GLU A 93 2.22 16.70 -5.64
N THR A 94 1.89 17.66 -6.51
CA THR A 94 2.46 19.01 -6.49
C THR A 94 1.91 19.83 -5.32
N VAL A 95 0.77 19.41 -4.77
CA VAL A 95 0.09 20.03 -3.63
C VAL A 95 0.40 19.33 -2.32
N SER A 96 0.80 18.05 -2.38
CA SER A 96 1.42 17.36 -1.27
C SER A 96 2.68 18.14 -0.86
N SER A 97 2.57 18.83 0.26
CA SER A 97 3.68 19.46 0.96
C SER A 97 4.60 18.42 1.64
N GLY A 98 4.41 17.13 1.38
CA GLY A 98 5.12 16.02 2.01
C GLY A 98 6.60 15.94 1.63
N LEU A 99 7.43 15.38 2.52
CA LEU A 99 8.89 15.25 2.34
C LEU A 99 9.30 14.08 1.41
N THR A 100 8.36 13.38 0.76
CA THR A 100 8.64 12.59 -0.45
C THR A 100 8.97 13.50 -1.65
N ASN A 101 8.74 14.82 -1.50
CA ASN A 101 9.06 15.89 -2.44
C ASN A 101 10.46 15.90 -3.05
N PRO A 102 11.58 15.42 -2.48
CA PRO A 102 12.85 15.43 -3.21
C PRO A 102 12.81 14.57 -4.48
N PHE A 103 12.07 13.47 -4.45
CA PHE A 103 11.80 12.64 -5.63
C PHE A 103 10.77 13.32 -6.54
N HIS A 104 9.73 13.91 -5.93
CA HIS A 104 8.60 14.54 -6.62
C HIS A 104 8.93 15.88 -7.29
N LEU A 105 9.62 16.80 -6.61
CA LEU A 105 10.18 18.03 -7.15
C LEU A 105 11.20 17.75 -8.26
N GLY A 106 11.99 16.70 -8.12
CA GLY A 106 12.90 16.26 -9.19
C GLY A 106 12.10 15.93 -10.46
N TYR A 107 11.04 15.14 -10.32
CA TYR A 107 10.12 14.84 -11.40
C TYR A 107 9.42 16.09 -11.95
N VAL A 108 8.73 16.88 -11.12
CA VAL A 108 7.99 18.09 -11.54
C VAL A 108 8.91 19.14 -12.17
N TYR A 109 10.13 19.29 -11.67
CA TYR A 109 11.15 20.16 -12.26
C TYR A 109 11.63 19.62 -13.61
N LEU A 110 11.93 18.33 -13.72
CA LEU A 110 12.39 17.72 -14.97
C LEU A 110 11.27 17.72 -16.03
N THR A 111 10.03 17.35 -15.68
CA THR A 111 8.90 17.37 -16.61
C THR A 111 8.53 18.79 -17.00
N GLY A 112 8.42 19.69 -16.02
CA GLY A 112 7.99 21.07 -16.24
C GLY A 112 9.04 21.95 -16.91
N CYS A 113 10.27 21.94 -16.40
CA CYS A 113 11.33 22.82 -16.91
C CYS A 113 12.02 22.26 -18.18
N LEU A 114 11.96 20.94 -18.45
CA LEU A 114 12.40 20.37 -19.75
C LEU A 114 11.28 20.29 -20.79
N GLY A 115 10.02 20.50 -20.41
CA GLY A 115 8.87 20.46 -21.31
C GLY A 115 8.66 19.07 -21.94
N LEU A 116 8.77 18.00 -21.14
CA LEU A 116 8.64 16.62 -21.62
C LEU A 116 7.24 16.33 -22.20
N ASP A 117 7.20 15.59 -23.30
CA ASP A 117 5.97 15.00 -23.82
C ASP A 117 5.41 13.93 -22.86
N VAL A 118 4.13 13.57 -23.04
CA VAL A 118 3.37 12.65 -22.16
C VAL A 118 4.12 11.35 -21.90
N VAL A 119 4.61 10.69 -22.96
CA VAL A 119 5.25 9.37 -22.87
C VAL A 119 6.55 9.40 -22.04
N PRO A 120 7.55 10.27 -22.32
CA PRO A 120 8.73 10.43 -21.46
C PRO A 120 8.40 10.81 -20.01
N ALA A 121 7.37 11.63 -19.78
CA ALA A 121 6.95 12.00 -18.44
C ALA A 121 6.34 10.83 -17.67
N MET A 122 5.48 10.03 -18.31
CA MET A 122 4.93 8.80 -17.70
C MET A 122 6.05 7.83 -17.29
N TYR A 123 7.09 7.67 -18.09
CA TYR A 123 8.23 6.83 -17.72
C TYR A 123 9.03 7.39 -16.54
N LEU A 124 9.28 8.70 -16.52
CA LEU A 124 9.96 9.35 -15.39
C LEU A 124 9.14 9.22 -14.10
N PHE A 125 7.82 9.31 -14.22
CA PHE A 125 6.88 9.12 -13.11
C PHE A 125 6.92 7.68 -12.57
N LYS A 126 6.83 6.67 -13.44
CA LYS A 126 6.97 5.26 -13.01
C LYS A 126 8.33 4.97 -12.37
N ALA A 127 9.40 5.54 -12.90
CA ALA A 127 10.74 5.41 -12.30
C ALA A 127 10.81 5.99 -10.88
N GLN A 128 10.09 7.09 -10.64
CA GLN A 128 9.96 7.67 -9.31
C GLN A 128 9.22 6.73 -8.34
N ILE A 129 8.06 6.20 -8.72
CA ILE A 129 7.28 5.26 -7.90
C ILE A 129 8.13 4.05 -7.54
N LEU A 130 8.82 3.47 -8.53
CA LEU A 130 9.75 2.36 -8.33
C LEU A 130 10.83 2.69 -7.30
N ALA A 131 11.43 3.89 -7.37
CA ALA A 131 12.42 4.34 -6.39
C ALA A 131 11.83 4.50 -4.99
N MET A 132 10.62 5.06 -4.88
CA MET A 132 9.92 5.23 -3.60
C MET A 132 9.58 3.88 -2.96
N TRP A 133 9.06 2.93 -3.75
CA TRP A 133 8.76 1.58 -3.27
C TRP A 133 10.02 0.83 -2.81
N LEU A 134 11.14 1.00 -3.51
CA LEU A 134 12.44 0.44 -3.08
C LEU A 134 12.89 1.01 -1.73
N VAL A 135 12.75 2.33 -1.54
CA VAL A 135 13.07 2.98 -0.26
C VAL A 135 12.13 2.50 0.84
N LEU A 136 10.83 2.31 0.56
CA LEU A 136 9.86 1.73 1.49
C LEU A 136 10.24 0.29 1.89
N ALA A 137 10.55 -0.57 0.92
CA ALA A 137 10.96 -1.96 1.16
C ALA A 137 12.26 -2.00 1.99
N PHE A 138 13.23 -1.14 1.68
CA PHE A 138 14.44 -0.98 2.49
C PHE A 138 14.14 -0.45 3.90
N GLY A 139 13.21 0.50 4.03
CA GLY A 139 12.69 0.94 5.34
C GLY A 139 12.11 -0.23 6.13
N CYS A 140 11.42 -1.16 5.48
CA CYS A 140 10.92 -2.38 6.10
C CYS A 140 12.04 -3.36 6.50
N TYR A 141 13.14 -3.44 5.74
CA TYR A 141 14.35 -4.12 6.19
C TYR A 141 14.86 -3.50 7.50
N VAL A 142 15.03 -2.18 7.56
CA VAL A 142 15.49 -1.46 8.76
C VAL A 142 14.53 -1.69 9.94
N LEU A 143 13.22 -1.60 9.69
CA LEU A 143 12.20 -1.92 10.69
C LEU A 143 12.35 -3.36 11.20
N GLY A 144 12.53 -4.33 10.30
CA GLY A 144 12.76 -5.73 10.67
C GLY A 144 14.02 -5.91 11.51
N ARG A 145 15.10 -5.18 11.22
CA ARG A 145 16.34 -5.19 12.03
C ARG A 145 16.13 -4.65 13.44
N VAL A 146 15.11 -3.81 13.63
CA VAL A 146 14.71 -3.29 14.93
C VAL A 146 13.73 -4.25 15.62
N LEU A 147 12.73 -4.78 14.92
CA LEU A 147 11.67 -5.60 15.50
C LEU A 147 12.09 -7.05 15.84
N PHE A 148 12.87 -7.68 14.95
CA PHE A 148 13.14 -9.12 14.98
C PHE A 148 14.50 -9.44 15.61
N GLU A 149 14.62 -10.64 16.18
CA GLU A 149 15.90 -11.13 16.72
C GLU A 149 16.87 -11.51 15.58
N HIS A 150 16.35 -12.09 14.50
CA HIS A 150 17.14 -12.62 13.40
C HIS A 150 17.17 -11.70 12.19
N ARG A 151 18.37 -11.44 11.65
CA ARG A 151 18.54 -10.59 10.44
C ARG A 151 17.80 -11.13 9.22
N LEU A 152 17.73 -12.46 9.12
CA LEU A 152 17.09 -13.13 7.99
C LEU A 152 15.57 -12.92 7.96
N ALA A 153 14.92 -12.70 9.11
CA ALA A 153 13.51 -12.29 9.16
C ALA A 153 13.30 -10.86 8.62
N ALA A 154 14.28 -9.98 8.82
CA ALA A 154 14.27 -8.64 8.22
C ALA A 154 14.47 -8.70 6.69
N ALA A 155 15.36 -9.58 6.22
CA ALA A 155 15.56 -9.82 4.79
C ALA A 155 14.30 -10.44 4.13
N PHE A 156 13.61 -11.32 4.85
CA PHE A 156 12.31 -11.83 4.43
C PHE A 156 11.27 -10.72 4.32
N LEU A 157 11.15 -9.85 5.33
CA LEU A 157 10.20 -8.73 5.30
C LEU A 157 10.47 -7.77 4.13
N PHE A 158 11.74 -7.47 3.84
CA PHE A 158 12.14 -6.72 2.65
C PHE A 158 11.59 -7.36 1.36
N ALA A 159 11.88 -8.66 1.16
CA ALA A 159 11.44 -9.37 -0.04
C ALA A 159 9.91 -9.49 -0.10
N ALA A 160 9.25 -9.70 1.03
CA ALA A 160 7.81 -9.84 1.11
C ALA A 160 7.08 -8.54 0.76
N VAL A 161 7.61 -7.39 1.18
CA VAL A 161 7.08 -6.06 0.79
C VAL A 161 7.32 -5.82 -0.69
N LEU A 162 8.56 -6.03 -1.16
CA LEU A 162 8.95 -5.76 -2.55
C LEU A 162 8.09 -6.51 -3.58
N PHE A 163 7.68 -7.74 -3.24
CA PHE A 163 6.89 -8.63 -4.09
C PHE A 163 5.43 -8.80 -3.65
N SER A 164 4.95 -8.02 -2.69
CA SER A 164 3.54 -8.08 -2.29
C SER A 164 2.63 -7.55 -3.41
N GLY A 165 1.37 -7.98 -3.42
CA GLY A 165 0.37 -7.41 -4.33
C GLY A 165 0.17 -5.91 -4.13
N VAL A 166 0.44 -5.36 -2.94
CA VAL A 166 0.51 -3.91 -2.68
C VAL A 166 1.60 -3.24 -3.53
N GLY A 167 2.73 -3.91 -3.78
CA GLY A 167 3.76 -3.35 -4.66
C GLY A 167 3.37 -3.32 -6.12
N LEU A 168 2.54 -4.27 -6.57
CA LEU A 168 1.94 -4.23 -7.90
C LEU A 168 0.84 -3.18 -8.00
N ASP A 169 0.07 -3.00 -6.92
CA ASP A 169 -0.92 -1.92 -6.82
C ASP A 169 -0.27 -0.54 -6.69
N ASP A 170 0.89 -0.39 -6.05
CA ASP A 170 1.57 0.92 -5.99
C ASP A 170 2.09 1.36 -7.37
N LEU A 171 2.55 0.40 -8.18
CA LEU A 171 2.89 0.65 -9.59
C LEU A 171 1.70 1.10 -10.43
N HIS A 172 0.50 0.99 -9.88
CA HIS A 172 -0.77 1.31 -10.49
C HIS A 172 -1.38 2.59 -9.91
N SER A 173 -1.62 2.59 -8.60
CA SER A 173 -2.37 3.57 -7.81
C SER A 173 -1.55 4.78 -7.38
N ASP A 174 -0.20 4.72 -7.40
CA ASP A 174 0.82 5.74 -7.01
C ASP A 174 0.71 6.36 -5.60
N GLN A 175 -0.46 6.22 -4.99
CA GLN A 175 -0.81 6.73 -3.67
C GLN A 175 -0.38 5.74 -2.58
N ASP A 176 -0.22 4.47 -2.89
CA ASP A 176 -0.02 3.44 -1.88
C ASP A 176 1.38 3.55 -1.25
N GLY A 177 2.38 3.73 -2.10
CA GLY A 177 3.78 3.91 -1.74
C GLY A 177 3.98 5.18 -0.93
N THR A 178 3.32 6.29 -1.29
CA THR A 178 3.34 7.56 -0.53
C THR A 178 2.59 7.43 0.81
N ILE A 179 1.47 6.72 0.86
CA ILE A 179 0.68 6.47 2.09
C ILE A 179 1.44 5.58 3.08
N LEU A 180 2.20 4.60 2.59
CA LEU A 180 2.98 3.69 3.44
C LEU A 180 4.39 4.21 3.73
N PHE A 181 4.90 5.17 2.95
CA PHE A 181 6.32 5.58 2.92
C PHE A 181 6.92 5.83 4.30
N TRP A 182 6.24 6.61 5.14
CA TRP A 182 6.79 7.01 6.43
C TRP A 182 6.62 5.94 7.52
N LEU A 183 5.74 4.96 7.33
CA LEU A 183 5.38 4.00 8.37
C LEU A 183 6.58 3.21 8.92
N PRO A 184 7.50 2.66 8.11
CA PRO A 184 8.62 1.91 8.68
C PRO A 184 9.50 2.79 9.55
N TRP A 185 9.70 4.05 9.18
CA TRP A 185 10.50 5.03 9.91
C TRP A 185 9.80 5.46 11.21
N ILE A 186 8.50 5.75 11.16
CA ILE A 186 7.67 6.05 12.34
C ILE A 186 7.75 4.88 13.33
N LEU A 187 7.59 3.65 12.85
CA LEU A 187 7.63 2.44 13.68
C LEU A 187 9.03 2.19 14.27
N VAL A 188 10.10 2.38 13.49
CA VAL A 188 11.48 2.31 14.00
C VAL A 188 11.66 3.29 15.15
N CYS A 189 11.27 4.55 14.98
CA CYS A 189 11.35 5.56 16.03
C CYS A 189 10.48 5.18 17.24
N ALA A 190 9.25 4.73 17.05
CA ALA A 190 8.35 4.33 18.13
C ALA A 190 8.92 3.16 18.95
N VAL A 191 9.49 2.14 18.29
CA VAL A 191 10.10 0.99 18.96
C VAL A 191 11.35 1.41 19.72
N GLN A 192 12.18 2.30 19.15
CA GLN A 192 13.35 2.83 19.85
C GLN A 192 12.97 3.70 21.04
N ALA A 193 11.91 4.51 20.92
CA ALA A 193 11.35 5.27 22.04
C ALA A 193 10.91 4.36 23.18
N HIS A 194 10.26 3.22 22.88
CA HIS A 194 9.87 2.23 23.87
C HIS A 194 11.08 1.57 24.57
N ARG A 195 12.11 1.18 23.79
CA ARG A 195 13.34 0.55 24.31
C ARG A 195 14.15 1.50 25.18
N GLN A 196 14.15 2.79 24.84
CA GLN A 196 14.91 3.84 25.53
C GLN A 196 14.04 4.71 26.44
N ARG A 197 12.89 4.19 26.89
CA ARG A 197 11.86 4.97 27.60
C ARG A 197 12.34 5.72 28.85
N ALA A 198 13.40 5.25 29.51
CA ALA A 198 13.98 5.86 30.70
C ALA A 198 15.13 6.85 30.42
N THR A 199 15.63 6.94 29.18
CA THR A 199 16.79 7.76 28.84
C THR A 199 16.40 8.98 28.00
N TRP A 200 17.33 9.91 27.78
CA TRP A 200 17.10 11.05 26.89
C TRP A 200 16.83 10.63 25.44
N GLY A 201 17.45 9.54 24.99
CA GLY A 201 17.20 8.97 23.66
C GLY A 201 15.74 8.58 23.45
N GLY A 202 15.04 8.12 24.50
CA GLY A 202 13.60 7.84 24.42
C GLY A 202 12.74 9.03 23.99
N ALA A 203 13.04 10.22 24.52
CA ALA A 203 12.35 11.45 24.10
C ALA A 203 12.73 11.88 22.68
N LEU A 204 14.00 11.74 22.29
CA LEU A 204 14.45 12.06 20.93
C LEU A 204 13.69 11.21 19.89
N TYR A 205 13.63 9.90 20.10
CA TYR A 205 12.93 8.99 19.18
C TYR A 205 11.42 9.21 19.18
N ALA A 206 10.81 9.56 20.32
CA ALA A 206 9.39 9.89 20.36
C ALA A 206 9.06 11.19 19.61
N ASN A 207 9.88 12.23 19.77
CA ASN A 207 9.75 13.46 18.99
C ASN A 207 9.96 13.19 17.49
N ALA A 208 10.93 12.35 17.12
CA ALA A 208 11.13 11.94 15.74
C ALA A 208 9.93 11.17 15.18
N ALA A 209 9.36 10.22 15.93
CA ALA A 209 8.16 9.48 15.51
C ALA A 209 6.98 10.42 15.25
N VAL A 210 6.75 11.40 16.14
CA VAL A 210 5.69 12.41 15.97
C VAL A 210 5.98 13.32 14.77
N LEU A 211 7.21 13.78 14.59
CA LEU A 211 7.60 14.56 13.43
C LEU A 211 7.32 13.79 12.13
N LEU A 212 7.77 12.54 12.02
CA LEU A 212 7.54 11.69 10.85
C LEU A 212 6.04 11.40 10.63
N LEU A 213 5.26 11.24 11.70
CA LEU A 213 3.82 11.10 11.62
C LEU A 213 3.14 12.39 11.12
N CYS A 214 3.57 13.55 11.60
CA CYS A 214 3.10 14.83 11.09
C CYS A 214 3.46 15.02 9.62
N LEU A 215 4.65 14.58 9.21
CA LEU A 215 5.08 14.60 7.81
C LEU A 215 4.22 13.67 6.94
N GLN A 216 3.93 12.44 7.40
CA GLN A 216 3.00 11.54 6.71
C GLN A 216 1.60 12.15 6.58
N ALA A 217 1.12 12.83 7.63
CA ALA A 217 -0.17 13.50 7.60
C ALA A 217 -0.20 14.69 6.61
N LEU A 218 0.94 15.32 6.33
CA LEU A 218 1.06 16.39 5.35
C LEU A 218 1.30 15.88 3.91
N ASP A 219 1.63 14.60 3.75
CA ASP A 219 1.92 13.97 2.47
C ASP A 219 0.61 13.62 1.74
N HIS A 220 -0.11 12.60 2.23
CA HIS A 220 -1.38 12.18 1.65
C HIS A 220 -2.39 11.86 2.76
N TYR A 221 -3.59 12.43 2.62
CA TYR A 221 -4.78 12.10 3.40
C TYR A 221 -4.55 12.03 4.93
N PRO A 222 -4.52 13.17 5.63
CA PRO A 222 -4.05 13.27 7.02
C PRO A 222 -4.76 12.39 8.03
N HIS A 223 -6.02 12.06 7.74
CA HIS A 223 -6.87 11.29 8.63
C HIS A 223 -6.43 9.82 8.76
N PHE A 224 -5.90 9.18 7.71
CA PHE A 224 -5.48 7.77 7.82
C PHE A 224 -4.34 7.56 8.81
N PRO A 225 -3.15 8.20 8.66
CA PRO A 225 -2.04 7.97 9.57
C PRO A 225 -2.38 8.37 11.02
N LEU A 226 -3.21 9.40 11.22
CA LEU A 226 -3.65 9.83 12.55
C LEU A 226 -4.63 8.85 13.21
N VAL A 227 -5.57 8.29 12.46
CA VAL A 227 -6.47 7.23 12.96
C VAL A 227 -5.65 5.99 13.36
N LEU A 228 -4.71 5.57 12.51
CA LEU A 228 -3.84 4.43 12.82
C LEU A 228 -2.97 4.67 14.04
N ALA A 229 -2.34 5.84 14.14
CA ALA A 229 -1.54 6.23 15.29
C ALA A 229 -2.39 6.23 16.57
N SER A 230 -3.65 6.65 16.49
CA SER A 230 -4.60 6.64 17.60
C SER A 230 -4.94 5.21 18.03
N VAL A 231 -5.29 4.33 17.08
CA VAL A 231 -5.55 2.90 17.34
C VAL A 231 -4.31 2.24 17.96
N ALA A 232 -3.13 2.47 17.39
CA ALA A 232 -1.87 1.93 17.89
C ALA A 232 -1.54 2.44 19.30
N ALA A 233 -1.74 3.73 19.57
CA ALA A 233 -1.50 4.32 20.88
C ALA A 233 -2.45 3.76 21.94
N VAL A 234 -3.75 3.64 21.64
CA VAL A 234 -4.75 3.05 22.54
C VAL A 234 -4.41 1.60 22.86
N LEU A 235 -4.11 0.79 21.85
CA LEU A 235 -3.70 -0.61 22.04
C LEU A 235 -2.40 -0.72 22.84
N TYR A 236 -1.41 0.12 22.55
CA TYR A 236 -0.15 0.15 23.28
C TYR A 236 -0.35 0.47 24.76
N VAL A 237 -1.16 1.48 25.08
CA VAL A 237 -1.48 1.87 26.46
C VAL A 237 -2.25 0.76 27.18
N ALA A 238 -3.23 0.14 26.51
CA ALA A 238 -4.02 -0.95 27.10
C ALA A 238 -3.17 -2.19 27.41
N LEU A 239 -2.25 -2.55 26.50
CA LEU A 239 -1.39 -3.73 26.64
C LEU A 239 -0.16 -3.48 27.52
N ASN A 240 0.30 -2.24 27.63
CA ASN A 240 1.53 -1.86 28.36
C ASN A 240 1.35 -0.63 29.28
N PRO A 241 0.38 -0.64 30.21
CA PRO A 241 0.03 0.57 30.99
C PRO A 241 1.18 1.05 31.88
N ARG A 242 1.99 0.13 32.42
CA ARG A 242 3.15 0.48 33.26
C ARG A 242 4.23 1.20 32.44
N ALA A 243 4.55 0.69 31.26
CA ALA A 243 5.57 1.28 30.39
C ALA A 243 5.12 2.66 29.86
N ALA A 244 3.83 2.81 29.52
CA ALA A 244 3.27 4.08 29.09
C ALA A 244 3.34 5.14 30.21
N ARG A 245 2.95 4.79 31.45
CA ARG A 245 3.05 5.70 32.61
C ARG A 245 4.50 6.07 32.92
N GLU A 246 5.41 5.09 32.87
CA GLU A 246 6.83 5.32 33.09
C GLU A 246 7.40 6.29 32.06
N PHE A 247 7.09 6.08 30.78
CA PHE A 247 7.51 6.98 29.69
C PHE A 247 7.01 8.40 29.91
N LEU A 248 5.71 8.59 30.18
CA LEU A 248 5.14 9.91 30.41
C LEU A 248 5.78 10.60 31.62
N ARG A 249 5.95 9.89 32.75
CA ARG A 249 6.54 10.45 33.97
C ARG A 249 7.95 10.99 33.74
N HIS A 250 8.77 10.31 32.94
CA HIS A 250 10.17 10.69 32.72
C HIS A 250 10.35 11.67 31.56
N GLN A 251 9.45 11.65 30.56
CA GLN A 251 9.69 12.34 29.29
C GLN A 251 8.72 13.48 29.00
N TYR A 252 7.64 13.71 29.77
CA TYR A 252 6.59 14.68 29.39
C TYR A 252 7.12 16.08 29.07
N LEU A 253 8.04 16.63 29.88
CA LEU A 253 8.64 17.96 29.62
C LEU A 253 9.49 18.00 28.35
N ARG A 254 9.99 16.84 27.89
CA ARG A 254 10.86 16.70 26.72
C ARG A 254 10.09 16.43 25.44
N LEU A 255 8.76 16.25 25.52
CA LEU A 255 7.87 16.07 24.38
C LEU A 255 7.31 17.40 23.86
N TRP A 256 7.79 18.54 24.37
CA TRP A 256 7.37 19.85 23.86
C TRP A 256 7.59 20.02 22.34
N PRO A 257 8.64 19.48 21.69
CA PRO A 257 8.78 19.60 20.24
C PRO A 257 7.66 18.87 19.50
N ALA A 258 7.31 17.66 19.94
CA ALA A 258 6.16 16.91 19.43
C ALA A 258 4.85 17.68 19.60
N LEU A 259 4.63 18.32 20.76
CA LEU A 259 3.45 19.16 20.98
C LEU A 259 3.40 20.36 20.01
N VAL A 260 4.54 21.01 19.78
CA VAL A 260 4.63 22.11 18.81
C VAL A 260 4.32 21.64 17.40
N MET A 261 4.87 20.48 16.96
CA MET A 261 4.59 19.92 15.64
C MET A 261 3.10 19.57 15.46
N VAL A 262 2.49 18.95 16.48
CA VAL A 262 1.05 18.66 16.47
C VAL A 262 0.23 19.95 16.43
N ALA A 263 0.63 21.00 17.16
CA ALA A 263 -0.05 22.29 17.15
C ALA A 263 0.07 22.99 15.78
N ILE A 264 1.24 22.92 15.13
CA ILE A 264 1.44 23.43 13.77
C ILE A 264 0.55 22.68 12.79
N LEU A 265 0.55 21.35 12.85
CA LEU A 265 -0.27 20.49 12.00
C LEU A 265 -1.77 20.79 12.20
N ALA A 266 -2.22 20.90 13.45
CA ALA A 266 -3.60 21.26 13.78
C ALA A 266 -3.95 22.67 13.28
N GLY A 267 -3.04 23.63 13.40
CA GLY A 267 -3.19 24.98 12.85
C GLY A 267 -3.28 24.98 11.33
N GLN A 268 -2.48 24.17 10.64
CA GLN A 268 -2.57 23.99 9.20
C GLN A 268 -3.89 23.35 8.79
N PHE A 269 -4.34 22.26 9.43
CA PHE A 269 -5.66 21.70 9.15
C PHE A 269 -6.80 22.65 9.47
N TRP A 270 -6.67 23.46 10.52
CA TRP A 270 -7.62 24.51 10.81
C TRP A 270 -7.68 25.51 9.65
N ILE A 271 -6.54 26.04 9.20
CA ILE A 271 -6.46 26.97 8.07
C ILE A 271 -7.01 26.33 6.79
N PHE A 272 -6.66 25.09 6.48
CA PHE A 272 -7.21 24.35 5.34
C PHE A 272 -8.72 24.20 5.47
N SER A 273 -9.23 23.80 6.65
CA SER A 273 -10.67 23.64 6.92
C SER A 273 -11.44 24.95 6.74
N GLN A 274 -10.88 26.06 7.21
CA GLN A 274 -11.46 27.38 7.04
C GLN A 274 -11.37 27.82 5.58
N THR A 275 -10.25 27.55 4.91
CA THR A 275 -10.08 27.85 3.49
C THR A 275 -11.09 27.10 2.65
N VAL A 276 -11.33 25.80 2.89
CA VAL A 276 -12.33 25.01 2.18
C VAL A 276 -13.76 25.39 2.55
N ARG A 277 -14.05 25.67 3.82
CA ARG A 277 -15.38 26.18 4.24
C ARG A 277 -15.71 27.55 3.62
N ASN A 278 -14.71 28.42 3.51
CA ASN A 278 -14.86 29.77 2.93
C ASN A 278 -14.72 29.77 1.40
N PHE A 279 -14.12 28.73 0.82
CA PHE A 279 -14.11 28.46 -0.60
C PHE A 279 -15.45 27.82 -0.95
N LEU A 280 -16.51 28.63 -0.96
CA LEU A 280 -17.88 28.28 -1.34
C LEU A 280 -17.90 27.09 -2.32
N PRO A 281 -18.09 25.83 -1.84
CA PRO A 281 -18.77 24.87 -2.68
C PRO A 281 -20.11 25.58 -2.95
N SER A 282 -20.53 25.66 -4.21
CA SER A 282 -21.80 26.28 -4.58
C SER A 282 -22.84 26.05 -3.48
N GLN A 283 -23.56 27.09 -3.07
CA GLN A 283 -24.74 27.00 -2.21
C GLN A 283 -25.84 26.18 -2.90
N ARG A 284 -25.54 24.91 -3.11
CA ARG A 284 -26.37 23.82 -3.55
C ARG A 284 -26.24 22.77 -2.48
N THR A 285 -27.01 22.98 -1.42
CA THR A 285 -27.25 22.03 -0.33
C THR A 285 -27.85 20.70 -0.82
N ASP A 286 -28.21 20.63 -2.11
CA ASP A 286 -28.60 19.47 -2.91
C ASP A 286 -27.43 18.57 -3.37
N LEU A 287 -26.16 18.98 -3.19
CA LEU A 287 -24.97 18.15 -3.50
C LEU A 287 -24.40 17.41 -2.27
N VAL A 288 -25.12 17.39 -1.14
CA VAL A 288 -24.82 16.40 -0.09
C VAL A 288 -25.25 15.04 -0.66
N VAL A 289 -24.29 14.26 -1.14
CA VAL A 289 -24.53 12.88 -1.58
C VAL A 289 -25.09 12.12 -0.38
N ASP A 290 -26.39 11.89 -0.37
CA ASP A 290 -27.00 10.94 0.54
C ASP A 290 -26.53 9.56 0.08
N LEU A 291 -25.62 8.94 0.87
CA LEU A 291 -25.04 7.64 0.58
C LEU A 291 -26.11 6.55 0.39
N SER A 292 -27.31 6.72 0.98
CA SER A 292 -28.45 5.83 0.76
C SER A 292 -29.08 5.97 -0.64
N THR A 293 -28.81 7.08 -1.32
CA THR A 293 -29.24 7.39 -2.69
C THR A 293 -28.11 7.27 -3.71
N ASN A 294 -26.87 7.05 -3.27
CA ASN A 294 -25.73 6.93 -4.16
C ASN A 294 -25.93 5.67 -5.00
N GLY A 295 -26.01 5.86 -6.32
CA GLY A 295 -26.25 4.79 -7.28
C GLY A 295 -25.09 3.79 -7.32
N GLU A 296 -23.92 4.15 -6.81
CA GLU A 296 -22.72 3.32 -6.83
C GLU A 296 -22.26 2.93 -5.41
N SER A 297 -22.03 1.64 -5.18
CA SER A 297 -21.35 1.14 -3.98
C SER A 297 -20.15 0.27 -4.34
N GLY A 298 -19.00 0.59 -3.77
CA GLY A 298 -17.75 -0.04 -4.18
C GLY A 298 -17.46 -1.35 -3.46
N TRP A 299 -18.37 -2.33 -3.38
CA TRP A 299 -18.24 -3.52 -2.51
C TRP A 299 -16.94 -4.32 -2.67
N VAL A 300 -15.91 -3.90 -1.96
CA VAL A 300 -14.56 -4.45 -2.05
C VAL A 300 -14.41 -5.74 -1.23
N GLN A 301 -15.25 -5.98 -0.24
CA GLN A 301 -14.86 -6.87 0.86
C GLN A 301 -14.92 -8.38 0.58
N PRO A 302 -15.94 -8.94 -0.12
CA PRO A 302 -15.97 -10.38 -0.39
C PRO A 302 -14.94 -10.78 -1.46
N THR A 303 -14.84 -10.00 -2.54
CA THR A 303 -13.84 -10.20 -3.61
C THR A 303 -12.42 -9.97 -3.13
N VAL A 304 -12.20 -9.13 -2.12
CA VAL A 304 -10.90 -8.97 -1.43
C VAL A 304 -10.48 -10.19 -0.64
N LEU A 305 -11.39 -10.76 0.15
CA LEU A 305 -11.08 -11.98 0.90
C LEU A 305 -10.82 -13.15 -0.05
N LEU A 306 -11.58 -13.23 -1.15
CA LEU A 306 -11.35 -14.22 -2.20
C LEU A 306 -10.00 -14.01 -2.89
N SER A 307 -9.70 -12.81 -3.38
CA SER A 307 -8.42 -12.49 -4.06
C SER A 307 -7.19 -12.62 -3.16
N SER A 308 -7.33 -12.44 -1.83
CA SER A 308 -6.23 -12.73 -0.90
C SER A 308 -5.81 -14.21 -0.88
N LEU A 309 -6.69 -15.09 -1.36
CA LEU A 309 -6.52 -16.55 -1.38
C LEU A 309 -6.41 -17.10 -2.82
N LEU A 310 -7.31 -16.70 -3.72
CA LEU A 310 -7.43 -17.12 -5.12
C LEU A 310 -7.30 -15.91 -6.07
N PRO A 311 -6.13 -15.26 -6.08
CA PRO A 311 -5.98 -13.96 -6.73
C PRO A 311 -6.24 -14.02 -8.24
N LEU A 312 -5.69 -15.00 -8.95
CA LEU A 312 -5.73 -15.02 -10.42
C LEU A 312 -7.06 -15.55 -10.94
N THR A 313 -7.68 -16.48 -10.21
CA THR A 313 -9.06 -16.91 -10.46
C THR A 313 -9.99 -15.71 -10.33
N THR A 314 -9.95 -15.00 -9.20
CA THR A 314 -10.83 -13.85 -8.97
C THR A 314 -10.60 -12.72 -9.97
N LEU A 315 -9.34 -12.42 -10.33
CA LEU A 315 -9.03 -11.42 -11.36
C LEU A 315 -9.57 -11.80 -12.74
N SER A 316 -9.46 -13.08 -13.13
CA SER A 316 -9.85 -13.55 -14.47
C SER A 316 -11.35 -13.43 -14.78
N VAL A 317 -12.20 -13.45 -13.74
CA VAL A 317 -13.67 -13.37 -13.85
C VAL A 317 -14.24 -12.22 -13.03
N PHE A 318 -13.41 -11.22 -12.74
CA PHE A 318 -13.71 -10.16 -11.79
C PHE A 318 -15.04 -9.44 -12.10
N ASN A 319 -15.24 -9.02 -13.35
CA ASN A 319 -16.45 -8.33 -13.78
C ASN A 319 -17.71 -9.20 -13.63
N SER A 320 -17.60 -10.49 -13.93
CA SER A 320 -18.71 -11.45 -13.79
C SER A 320 -19.05 -11.72 -12.32
N LEU A 321 -18.04 -11.83 -11.45
CA LEU A 321 -18.20 -11.95 -10.00
C LEU A 321 -18.86 -10.71 -9.40
N ALA A 322 -18.39 -9.52 -9.78
CA ALA A 322 -18.97 -8.26 -9.34
C ALA A 322 -20.46 -8.17 -9.73
N ASN A 323 -20.79 -8.41 -10.99
CA ASN A 323 -22.18 -8.39 -11.46
C ASN A 323 -23.08 -9.42 -10.74
N SER A 324 -22.60 -10.65 -10.53
CA SER A 324 -23.39 -11.65 -9.80
C SER A 324 -23.59 -11.32 -8.33
N MET A 325 -22.59 -10.71 -7.70
CA MET A 325 -22.71 -10.27 -6.31
C MET A 325 -23.73 -9.15 -6.18
N ARG A 326 -23.75 -8.20 -7.13
CA ARG A 326 -24.79 -7.16 -7.24
C ARG A 326 -26.18 -7.78 -7.33
N ASP A 327 -26.38 -8.68 -8.29
CA ASP A 327 -27.68 -9.27 -8.56
C ASP A 327 -28.16 -10.11 -7.36
N TRP A 328 -27.24 -10.80 -6.68
CA TRP A 328 -27.52 -11.50 -5.43
C TRP A 328 -27.99 -10.55 -4.31
N LEU A 329 -27.31 -9.43 -4.10
CA LEU A 329 -27.68 -8.44 -3.08
C LEU A 329 -29.06 -7.83 -3.36
N VAL A 330 -29.30 -7.41 -4.60
CA VAL A 330 -30.60 -6.89 -5.04
C VAL A 330 -31.71 -7.92 -4.78
N SER A 331 -31.48 -9.20 -5.10
CA SER A 331 -32.46 -10.28 -4.86
C SER A 331 -32.80 -10.51 -3.38
N ARG A 332 -31.98 -9.97 -2.46
CA ARG A 332 -32.16 -10.08 -1.00
C ARG A 332 -32.68 -8.79 -0.36
N GLY A 333 -33.16 -7.84 -1.16
CA GLY A 333 -33.65 -6.55 -0.69
C GLY A 333 -32.54 -5.54 -0.41
N GLY A 334 -31.34 -5.77 -0.94
CA GLY A 334 -30.28 -4.76 -0.99
C GLY A 334 -30.62 -3.64 -1.99
N PRO A 335 -29.95 -2.48 -1.88
CA PRO A 335 -30.20 -1.34 -2.76
C PRO A 335 -29.84 -1.66 -4.22
N HIS A 336 -30.59 -1.10 -5.17
CA HIS A 336 -30.30 -1.17 -6.61
C HIS A 336 -29.12 -0.23 -6.94
N GLN A 337 -27.92 -0.65 -6.57
CA GLN A 337 -26.69 0.10 -6.81
C GLN A 337 -25.82 -0.59 -7.87
N THR A 338 -25.20 0.19 -8.75
CA THR A 338 -24.09 -0.24 -9.59
C THR A 338 -22.88 -0.52 -8.70
N LEU A 339 -22.36 -1.74 -8.78
CA LEU A 339 -21.11 -2.06 -8.08
C LEU A 339 -19.95 -1.49 -8.89
N PHE A 340 -19.24 -0.53 -8.32
CA PHE A 340 -18.04 0.03 -8.93
C PHE A 340 -16.82 -0.44 -8.15
N ILE A 341 -16.23 -1.55 -8.59
CA ILE A 341 -15.01 -2.08 -8.00
C ILE A 341 -13.97 -2.16 -9.10
N PHE A 342 -12.78 -1.61 -8.82
CA PHE A 342 -11.64 -1.75 -9.72
C PHE A 342 -10.97 -3.10 -9.49
N GLY A 343 -10.80 -3.88 -10.57
CA GLY A 343 -10.03 -5.13 -10.56
C GLY A 343 -8.66 -4.98 -9.88
N PRO A 344 -7.87 -3.94 -10.16
CA PRO A 344 -6.59 -3.69 -9.50
C PRO A 344 -6.64 -3.59 -7.97
N ASN A 345 -7.70 -3.03 -7.37
CA ASN A 345 -7.81 -2.93 -5.89
C ASN A 345 -7.78 -4.30 -5.17
N SER A 346 -8.06 -5.39 -5.89
CA SER A 346 -7.93 -6.76 -5.37
C SER A 346 -6.47 -7.19 -5.16
N LEU A 347 -5.51 -6.55 -5.85
CA LEU A 347 -4.08 -6.83 -5.74
C LEU A 347 -3.54 -6.52 -4.33
N ILE A 348 -4.04 -5.46 -3.70
CA ILE A 348 -3.62 -4.98 -2.35
C ILE A 348 -3.57 -6.13 -1.33
N TYR A 349 -4.51 -7.06 -1.39
CA TYR A 349 -4.72 -8.06 -0.35
C TYR A 349 -3.99 -9.37 -0.60
N TYR A 350 -3.38 -9.55 -1.77
CA TYR A 350 -2.59 -10.75 -2.04
C TYR A 350 -1.18 -10.64 -1.45
N LEU A 351 -0.97 -11.34 -0.34
CA LEU A 351 0.33 -11.43 0.34
C LEU A 351 1.17 -12.63 -0.13
N GLY A 352 0.53 -13.63 -0.74
CA GLY A 352 1.15 -14.91 -1.10
C GLY A 352 1.07 -15.97 -0.01
N LEU A 353 1.15 -17.25 -0.42
CA LEU A 353 0.94 -18.38 0.49
C LEU A 353 1.98 -18.42 1.62
N VAL A 354 3.26 -18.17 1.32
CA VAL A 354 4.34 -18.24 2.31
C VAL A 354 4.17 -17.19 3.43
N PRO A 355 3.97 -15.88 3.13
CA PRO A 355 3.63 -14.89 4.15
C PRO A 355 2.37 -15.23 4.94
N THR A 356 1.30 -15.69 4.28
CA THR A 356 0.05 -16.08 4.97
C THR A 356 0.27 -17.23 5.94
N VAL A 357 1.04 -18.25 5.56
CA VAL A 357 1.43 -19.35 6.46
C VAL A 357 2.28 -18.83 7.62
N ALA A 358 3.21 -17.89 7.37
CA ALA A 358 4.01 -17.28 8.43
C ALA A 358 3.14 -16.48 9.42
N CYS A 359 2.09 -15.79 8.95
CA CYS A 359 1.11 -15.14 9.83
C CYS A 359 0.41 -16.15 10.75
N VAL A 360 -0.04 -17.28 10.20
CA VAL A 360 -0.68 -18.34 11.00
C VAL A 360 0.31 -18.95 11.99
N VAL A 361 1.56 -19.18 11.58
CA VAL A 361 2.64 -19.63 12.47
C VAL A 361 2.82 -18.69 13.66
N PHE A 362 2.82 -17.38 13.43
CA PHE A 362 2.89 -16.38 14.50
C PHE A 362 1.65 -16.43 15.39
N ALA A 363 0.46 -16.58 14.80
CA ALA A 363 -0.79 -16.72 15.55
C ALA A 363 -0.74 -17.93 16.51
N LEU A 364 -0.14 -19.04 16.08
CA LEU A 364 -0.02 -20.27 16.84
C LEU A 364 1.15 -20.28 17.84
N ARG A 365 2.05 -19.28 17.81
CA ARG A 365 3.22 -19.19 18.70
C ARG A 365 2.83 -19.10 20.18
N ARG A 366 3.55 -19.80 21.04
CA ARG A 366 3.43 -19.68 22.51
C ARG A 366 4.43 -18.67 23.07
N GLY A 367 4.07 -17.97 24.15
CA GLY A 367 5.00 -17.12 24.92
C GLY A 367 5.06 -15.63 24.57
N VAL A 368 4.54 -15.19 23.42
CA VAL A 368 4.56 -13.76 23.00
C VAL A 368 3.17 -13.11 22.99
N GLY A 369 2.33 -13.50 23.95
CA GLY A 369 0.89 -13.20 23.96
C GLY A 369 0.55 -11.72 23.73
N ARG A 370 1.26 -10.78 24.37
CA ARG A 370 0.97 -9.34 24.25
C ARG A 370 1.28 -8.77 22.88
N VAL A 371 2.45 -9.11 22.31
CA VAL A 371 2.86 -8.64 20.98
C VAL A 371 1.91 -9.20 19.93
N ARG A 372 1.56 -10.50 20.06
CA ARG A 372 0.57 -11.15 19.20
C ARG A 372 -0.79 -10.46 19.28
N VAL A 373 -1.34 -10.28 20.48
CA VAL A 373 -2.64 -9.61 20.68
C VAL A 373 -2.60 -8.19 20.12
N GLY A 374 -1.53 -7.43 20.34
CA GLY A 374 -1.38 -6.07 19.81
C GLY A 374 -1.46 -6.01 18.29
N TRP A 375 -0.66 -6.80 17.58
CA TRP A 375 -0.65 -6.78 16.11
C TRP A 375 -1.94 -7.33 15.49
N PHE A 376 -2.51 -8.41 16.03
CA PHE A 376 -3.78 -8.95 15.52
C PHE A 376 -4.96 -8.02 15.84
N ALA A 377 -5.01 -7.42 17.04
CA ALA A 377 -6.05 -6.45 17.38
C ALA A 377 -5.94 -5.19 16.52
N PHE A 378 -4.72 -4.68 16.29
CA PHE A 378 -4.50 -3.56 15.38
C PHE A 378 -5.01 -3.89 13.97
N THR A 379 -4.54 -5.00 13.40
CA THR A 379 -4.94 -5.44 12.06
C THR A 379 -6.46 -5.64 11.96
N ALA A 380 -7.09 -6.23 12.98
CA ALA A 380 -8.54 -6.46 13.01
C ALA A 380 -9.34 -5.15 13.12
N ILE A 381 -8.91 -4.19 13.94
CA ILE A 381 -9.57 -2.88 14.05
C ILE A 381 -9.45 -2.12 12.73
N VAL A 382 -8.25 -2.07 12.14
CA VAL A 382 -8.02 -1.41 10.86
C VAL A 382 -8.81 -2.08 9.74
N PHE A 383 -8.86 -3.42 9.74
CA PHE A 383 -9.70 -4.17 8.81
C PHE A 383 -11.18 -3.83 8.99
N ALA A 384 -11.68 -3.74 10.23
CA ALA A 384 -13.06 -3.33 10.50
C ALA A 384 -13.35 -1.89 10.03
N ILE A 385 -12.37 -0.97 10.08
CA ILE A 385 -12.49 0.37 9.52
C ILE A 385 -12.49 0.32 7.99
N SER A 386 -11.70 -0.57 7.37
CA SER A 386 -11.70 -0.78 5.91
C SER A 386 -13.00 -1.39 5.39
N LEU A 387 -13.88 -1.90 6.27
CA LEU A 387 -15.19 -2.40 5.86
C LEU A 387 -16.13 -1.23 5.52
N GLN A 388 -16.37 -1.03 4.23
CA GLN A 388 -17.49 -0.25 3.68
C GLN A 388 -18.83 -0.60 4.31
N GLU A 389 -19.70 0.41 4.41
CA GLU A 389 -21.06 0.35 4.96
C GLU A 389 -21.15 -0.10 6.42
N SER A 390 -20.03 -0.20 7.13
CA SER A 390 -20.05 -0.33 8.59
C SER A 390 -20.44 1.01 9.23
N HIS A 391 -21.14 1.00 10.36
CA HIS A 391 -21.41 2.22 11.15
C HIS A 391 -20.13 3.00 11.49
N ILE A 392 -18.99 2.30 11.58
CA ILE A 392 -17.68 2.91 11.81
C ILE A 392 -17.21 3.68 10.56
N SER A 393 -17.35 3.10 9.36
CA SER A 393 -17.06 3.81 8.11
C SER A 393 -17.95 5.05 7.94
N TYR A 394 -19.25 4.96 8.31
CA TYR A 394 -20.17 6.10 8.27
C TYR A 394 -19.78 7.24 9.21
N LEU A 395 -19.27 6.92 10.41
CA LEU A 395 -18.79 7.91 11.35
C LEU A 395 -17.52 8.63 10.85
N MET A 396 -16.67 7.91 10.11
CA MET A 396 -15.49 8.50 9.50
C MET A 396 -15.83 9.46 8.34
N TYR A 397 -16.94 9.23 7.61
CA TYR A 397 -17.43 10.16 6.57
C TYR A 397 -17.85 11.54 7.10
N GLN A 398 -18.06 11.70 8.41
CA GLN A 398 -18.36 12.99 9.02
C GLN A 398 -17.11 13.85 9.25
N LEU A 399 -15.91 13.30 9.02
CA LEU A 399 -14.67 14.06 9.15
C LEU A 399 -14.49 14.99 7.94
N PRO A 400 -14.11 16.26 8.15
CA PRO A 400 -13.78 17.14 7.03
C PRO A 400 -12.58 16.57 6.26
N PHE A 401 -12.57 16.69 4.93
CA PHE A 401 -11.54 16.18 4.00
C PHE A 401 -11.49 14.66 3.80
N PHE A 402 -12.52 13.94 4.21
CA PHE A 402 -12.60 12.50 4.06
C PHE A 402 -13.14 12.14 2.66
N ASN A 403 -12.32 11.52 1.80
CA ASN A 403 -12.74 11.15 0.45
C ASN A 403 -13.55 9.85 0.46
N VAL A 404 -14.86 9.97 0.22
CA VAL A 404 -15.83 8.87 0.21
C VAL A 404 -15.47 7.73 -0.76
N LEU A 405 -14.88 8.02 -1.93
CA LEU A 405 -14.72 7.05 -3.02
C LEU A 405 -13.51 6.09 -2.86
N ARG A 406 -12.49 6.45 -2.07
CA ARG A 406 -11.25 5.66 -1.95
C ARG A 406 -10.90 5.23 -0.53
N THR A 407 -11.55 5.77 0.49
CA THR A 407 -11.10 5.58 1.88
C THR A 407 -11.05 4.12 2.34
N TYR A 408 -12.02 3.32 1.93
CA TYR A 408 -12.10 1.92 2.36
C TYR A 408 -10.92 1.07 1.84
N SER A 409 -10.46 1.29 0.60
CA SER A 409 -9.35 0.52 0.00
C SER A 409 -8.02 0.94 0.62
N LEU A 410 -7.86 2.23 0.93
CA LEU A 410 -6.66 2.77 1.57
C LEU A 410 -6.44 2.20 2.98
N PHE A 411 -7.51 1.93 3.75
CA PHE A 411 -7.35 1.20 5.01
C PHE A 411 -6.90 -0.26 4.81
N GLY A 412 -7.25 -0.86 3.67
CA GLY A 412 -6.76 -2.16 3.22
C GLY A 412 -5.24 -2.24 3.09
N LEU A 413 -4.60 -1.16 2.63
CA LEU A 413 -3.13 -1.07 2.52
C LEU A 413 -2.45 -1.31 3.88
N PHE A 414 -2.99 -0.69 4.94
CA PHE A 414 -2.42 -0.84 6.29
C PHE A 414 -2.70 -2.24 6.87
N VAL A 415 -3.79 -2.90 6.47
CA VAL A 415 -4.06 -4.31 6.81
C VAL A 415 -3.00 -5.20 6.17
N ALA A 416 -2.76 -5.04 4.87
CA ALA A 416 -1.76 -5.80 4.14
C ALA A 416 -0.34 -5.57 4.72
N PHE A 417 0.03 -4.31 4.95
CA PHE A 417 1.30 -3.94 5.59
C PHE A 417 1.46 -4.58 6.98
N SER A 418 0.42 -4.52 7.82
CA SER A 418 0.45 -5.13 9.16
C SER A 418 0.61 -6.65 9.10
N ALA A 419 -0.08 -7.28 8.14
CA ALA A 419 0.05 -8.71 7.90
C ALA A 419 1.45 -9.10 7.44
N LEU A 420 2.12 -8.31 6.60
CA LEU A 420 3.53 -8.54 6.24
C LEU A 420 4.47 -8.44 7.45
N VAL A 421 4.26 -7.48 8.34
CA VAL A 421 5.03 -7.38 9.61
C VAL A 421 4.77 -8.60 10.51
N ILE A 422 3.51 -9.03 10.62
CA ILE A 422 3.12 -10.26 11.33
C ILE A 422 3.79 -11.49 10.71
N ALA A 423 3.86 -11.59 9.38
CA ALA A 423 4.58 -12.66 8.69
C ALA A 423 6.07 -12.65 9.04
N GLY A 424 6.70 -11.47 9.12
CA GLY A 424 8.08 -11.30 9.59
C GLY A 424 8.30 -11.85 11.01
N PHE A 425 7.38 -11.58 11.94
CA PHE A 425 7.41 -12.22 13.28
C PHE A 425 7.24 -13.74 13.21
N GLY A 426 6.43 -14.23 12.27
CA GLY A 426 6.28 -15.66 11.99
C GLY A 426 7.60 -16.30 11.55
N VAL A 427 8.33 -15.66 10.64
CA VAL A 427 9.65 -16.12 10.17
C VAL A 427 10.70 -16.06 11.28
N ASP A 428 10.75 -14.96 12.03
CA ASP A 428 11.64 -14.82 13.20
C ASP A 428 11.41 -15.93 14.23
N THR A 429 10.15 -16.32 14.42
CA THR A 429 9.77 -17.45 15.27
C THR A 429 10.32 -18.78 14.76
N LEU A 430 10.21 -19.05 13.46
CA LEU A 430 10.69 -20.30 12.86
C LEU A 430 12.21 -20.44 12.94
N LEU A 431 12.94 -19.30 12.93
CA LEU A 431 14.40 -19.27 13.05
C LEU A 431 14.87 -19.70 14.45
N GLY A 432 14.12 -19.35 15.48
CA GLY A 432 14.42 -19.73 16.87
C GLY A 432 13.95 -21.14 17.29
N MET A 433 13.27 -21.89 16.42
CA MET A 433 12.66 -23.18 16.76
C MET A 433 13.52 -24.39 16.39
N SER A 434 13.36 -25.46 17.18
CA SER A 434 13.88 -26.79 16.85
C SER A 434 13.25 -27.31 15.55
N GLU A 435 13.97 -28.16 14.81
CA GLU A 435 13.45 -28.77 13.57
C GLU A 435 12.07 -29.45 13.71
N PRO A 436 11.83 -30.35 14.70
CA PRO A 436 10.55 -31.04 14.80
C PRO A 436 9.39 -30.07 15.09
N GLU A 437 9.61 -29.04 15.92
CA GLU A 437 8.61 -28.02 16.22
C GLU A 437 8.33 -27.15 15.01
N ARG A 438 9.39 -26.71 14.31
CA ARG A 438 9.29 -25.93 13.06
C ARG A 438 8.47 -26.68 12.03
N ARG A 439 8.76 -27.96 11.80
CA ARG A 439 8.04 -28.82 10.84
C ARG A 439 6.57 -28.95 11.21
N LYS A 440 6.28 -29.20 12.49
CA LYS A 440 4.90 -29.31 13.00
C LYS A 440 4.12 -28.02 12.83
N LEU A 441 4.74 -26.88 13.11
CA LEU A 441 4.08 -25.57 13.06
C LEU A 441 3.85 -25.12 11.60
N LEU A 442 4.82 -25.31 10.72
CA LEU A 442 4.67 -25.08 9.28
C LEU A 442 3.57 -25.96 8.67
N GLY A 443 3.53 -27.25 9.03
CA GLY A 443 2.49 -28.16 8.55
C GLY A 443 1.08 -27.73 8.99
N ARG A 444 0.92 -27.32 10.25
CA ARG A 444 -0.36 -26.77 10.75
C ARG A 444 -0.74 -25.47 10.06
N GLY A 445 0.21 -24.56 9.88
CA GLY A 445 0.00 -23.31 9.16
C GLY A 445 -0.48 -23.55 7.74
N LEU A 446 0.19 -24.46 7.02
CA LEU A 446 -0.19 -24.85 5.66
C LEU A 446 -1.60 -25.42 5.61
N VAL A 447 -1.96 -26.33 6.52
CA VAL A 447 -3.33 -26.90 6.59
C VAL A 447 -4.38 -25.80 6.78
N VAL A 448 -4.17 -24.87 7.71
CA VAL A 448 -5.12 -23.77 7.96
C VAL A 448 -5.33 -22.92 6.70
N VAL A 449 -4.24 -22.57 6.02
CA VAL A 449 -4.34 -21.74 4.80
C VAL A 449 -5.01 -22.52 3.66
N VAL A 450 -4.64 -23.78 3.43
CA VAL A 450 -5.28 -24.62 2.40
C VAL A 450 -6.78 -24.78 2.65
N VAL A 451 -7.19 -24.99 3.91
CA VAL A 451 -8.62 -25.05 4.27
C VAL A 451 -9.32 -23.72 3.96
N GLY A 452 -8.70 -22.58 4.30
CA GLY A 452 -9.23 -21.26 3.94
C GLY A 452 -9.41 -21.09 2.43
N MET A 453 -8.43 -21.54 1.64
CA MET A 453 -8.49 -21.48 0.17
C MET A 453 -9.57 -22.38 -0.42
N LEU A 454 -9.77 -23.58 0.13
CA LEU A 454 -10.88 -24.46 -0.28
C LEU A 454 -12.24 -23.82 0.00
N ILE A 455 -12.38 -23.14 1.15
CA ILE A 455 -13.60 -22.38 1.47
C ILE A 455 -13.79 -21.25 0.46
N ALA A 456 -12.74 -20.48 0.14
CA ALA A 456 -12.79 -19.42 -0.87
C ALA A 456 -13.23 -19.97 -2.24
N ALA A 457 -12.66 -21.10 -2.67
CA ALA A 457 -12.99 -21.73 -3.95
C ALA A 457 -14.47 -22.17 -4.03
N VAL A 458 -15.01 -22.71 -2.93
CA VAL A 458 -16.42 -23.08 -2.84
C VAL A 458 -17.31 -21.85 -2.93
N VAL A 459 -16.97 -20.78 -2.20
CA VAL A 459 -17.74 -19.52 -2.21
C VAL A 459 -17.73 -18.90 -3.62
N GLU A 460 -16.55 -18.78 -4.24
CA GLU A 460 -16.39 -18.25 -5.59
C GLU A 460 -17.14 -19.11 -6.63
N GLY A 461 -17.04 -20.43 -6.53
CA GLY A 461 -17.79 -21.35 -7.40
C GLY A 461 -19.30 -21.19 -7.28
N VAL A 462 -19.84 -21.00 -6.07
CA VAL A 462 -21.28 -20.75 -5.85
C VAL A 462 -21.73 -19.42 -6.48
N LEU A 463 -20.88 -18.39 -6.43
CA LEU A 463 -21.15 -17.11 -7.08
C LEU A 463 -21.12 -17.24 -8.61
N LEU A 464 -20.16 -17.99 -9.16
CA LEU A 464 -19.99 -18.18 -10.59
C LEU A 464 -21.07 -19.07 -11.24
N VAL A 465 -21.64 -20.04 -10.53
CA VAL A 465 -22.76 -20.86 -11.05
C VAL A 465 -23.99 -19.99 -11.43
N ARG A 466 -24.07 -18.77 -10.89
CA ARG A 466 -25.14 -17.80 -11.20
C ARG A 466 -24.82 -16.90 -12.39
N THR A 467 -23.62 -16.96 -12.93
CA THR A 467 -23.18 -16.18 -14.10
C THR A 467 -23.34 -16.97 -15.39
N SER A 468 -23.80 -16.32 -16.46
CA SER A 468 -23.62 -16.81 -17.83
C SER A 468 -22.27 -16.31 -18.34
N LEU A 469 -21.22 -17.11 -18.17
CA LEU A 469 -19.92 -16.84 -18.83
C LEU A 469 -20.01 -17.26 -20.29
N ASP A 470 -19.51 -16.41 -21.18
CA ASP A 470 -19.26 -16.78 -22.57
C ASP A 470 -18.05 -17.71 -22.68
N SER A 471 -17.76 -18.21 -23.89
CA SER A 471 -16.62 -19.12 -24.09
C SER A 471 -15.28 -18.46 -23.73
N GLY A 472 -15.14 -17.15 -23.96
CA GLY A 472 -13.95 -16.38 -23.59
C GLY A 472 -13.76 -16.29 -22.07
N GLY A 473 -14.81 -15.96 -21.32
CA GLY A 473 -14.80 -15.92 -19.86
C GLY A 473 -14.54 -17.29 -19.21
N LEU A 474 -15.05 -18.37 -19.80
CA LEU A 474 -14.77 -19.74 -19.32
C LEU A 474 -13.30 -20.13 -19.51
N ASP A 475 -12.68 -19.76 -20.61
CA ASP A 475 -11.26 -20.04 -20.84
C ASP A 475 -10.37 -19.18 -19.95
N ALA A 476 -10.71 -17.90 -19.74
CA ALA A 476 -10.03 -17.04 -18.78
C ALA A 476 -10.07 -17.62 -17.35
N LEU A 477 -11.24 -18.09 -16.91
CA LEU A 477 -11.44 -18.76 -15.62
C LEU A 477 -10.57 -20.02 -15.49
N ARG A 478 -10.56 -20.89 -16.50
CA ARG A 478 -9.75 -22.12 -16.49
C ARG A 478 -8.27 -21.82 -16.33
N VAL A 479 -7.77 -20.80 -17.04
CA VAL A 479 -6.38 -20.36 -16.91
C VAL A 479 -6.13 -19.77 -15.53
N GLY A 480 -7.05 -18.96 -14.98
CA GLY A 480 -6.93 -18.36 -13.65
C GLY A 480 -6.81 -19.43 -12.56
N VAL A 481 -7.72 -20.42 -12.59
CA VAL A 481 -7.69 -21.59 -11.68
C VAL A 481 -6.39 -22.38 -11.83
N ALA A 482 -5.94 -22.64 -13.07
CA ALA A 482 -4.71 -23.38 -13.30
C ALA A 482 -3.49 -22.65 -12.71
N LEU A 483 -3.42 -21.32 -12.84
CA LEU A 483 -2.33 -20.53 -12.28
C LEU A 483 -2.38 -20.49 -10.75
N ASP A 484 -3.56 -20.34 -10.13
CA ASP A 484 -3.67 -20.41 -8.67
C ASP A 484 -3.30 -21.80 -8.12
N VAL A 485 -3.65 -22.88 -8.83
CA VAL A 485 -3.22 -24.25 -8.50
C VAL A 485 -1.70 -24.39 -8.61
N VAL A 486 -1.06 -23.76 -9.61
CA VAL A 486 0.40 -23.74 -9.74
C VAL A 486 1.04 -22.97 -8.58
N LEU A 487 0.53 -21.79 -8.22
CA LEU A 487 1.00 -21.00 -7.09
C LEU A 487 0.93 -21.78 -5.77
N LEU A 488 -0.19 -22.48 -5.57
CA LEU A 488 -0.43 -23.39 -4.46
C LEU A 488 0.57 -24.54 -4.43
N ALA A 489 0.75 -25.24 -5.55
CA ALA A 489 1.62 -26.40 -5.64
C ALA A 489 3.08 -26.00 -5.39
N LEU A 490 3.56 -24.95 -6.04
CA LEU A 490 4.92 -24.42 -5.88
C LEU A 490 5.19 -24.03 -4.43
N SER A 491 4.27 -23.27 -3.83
CA SER A 491 4.42 -22.79 -2.46
C SER A 491 4.27 -23.89 -1.43
N GLY A 492 3.29 -24.79 -1.59
CA GLY A 492 3.04 -25.92 -0.70
C GLY A 492 4.17 -26.95 -0.70
N VAL A 493 4.66 -27.34 -1.89
CA VAL A 493 5.84 -28.21 -2.04
C VAL A 493 7.08 -27.53 -1.49
N GLY A 494 7.25 -26.24 -1.76
CA GLY A 494 8.34 -25.43 -1.22
C GLY A 494 8.36 -25.38 0.32
N ILE A 495 7.19 -25.16 0.94
CA ILE A 495 7.03 -25.17 2.40
C ILE A 495 7.32 -26.56 2.96
N TRP A 496 6.76 -27.61 2.35
CA TRP A 496 7.00 -28.99 2.76
C TRP A 496 8.49 -29.33 2.69
N TYR A 497 9.15 -28.96 1.59
CA TYR A 497 10.58 -29.20 1.40
C TYR A 497 11.43 -28.41 2.39
N ALA A 498 11.14 -27.12 2.59
CA ALA A 498 11.83 -26.26 3.54
C ALA A 498 11.69 -26.79 4.98
N SER A 499 10.51 -27.32 5.35
CA SER A 499 10.23 -27.89 6.67
C SER A 499 11.08 -29.12 7.03
N ARG A 500 11.73 -29.75 6.03
CA ARG A 500 12.62 -30.91 6.20
C ARG A 500 14.10 -30.55 6.27
N ARG A 501 14.44 -29.26 6.16
CA ARG A 501 15.84 -28.81 6.31
C ARG A 501 16.20 -28.72 7.79
N GLY A 502 17.35 -29.30 8.16
CA GLY A 502 17.85 -29.28 9.54
C GLY A 502 18.20 -27.88 10.04
N ARG A 503 18.83 -27.06 9.19
CA ARG A 503 19.18 -25.67 9.51
C ARG A 503 18.00 -24.72 9.24
N ALA A 504 17.61 -23.96 10.26
CA ALA A 504 16.51 -23.00 10.18
C ALA A 504 16.77 -21.90 9.15
N GLU A 505 18.01 -21.41 9.05
CA GLU A 505 18.42 -20.40 8.08
C GLU A 505 18.19 -20.87 6.63
N THR A 506 18.64 -22.09 6.30
CA THR A 506 18.43 -22.69 4.98
C THR A 506 16.95 -22.89 4.66
N CYS A 507 16.14 -23.25 5.67
CA CYS A 507 14.69 -23.32 5.54
C CYS A 507 14.10 -21.95 5.15
N ILE A 508 14.45 -20.88 5.88
CA ILE A 508 13.91 -19.54 5.60
C ILE A 508 14.40 -18.97 4.27
N VAL A 509 15.67 -19.18 3.90
CA VAL A 509 16.15 -18.81 2.56
C VAL A 509 15.33 -19.52 1.48
N ALA A 510 15.10 -20.84 1.61
CA ALA A 510 14.29 -21.59 0.67
C ALA A 510 12.84 -21.06 0.61
N LEU A 511 12.22 -20.77 1.76
CA LEU A 511 10.88 -20.17 1.82
C LEU A 511 10.83 -18.80 1.15
N THR A 512 11.87 -17.98 1.31
CA THR A 512 11.96 -16.65 0.68
C THR A 512 12.10 -16.78 -0.83
N VAL A 513 12.92 -17.71 -1.32
CA VAL A 513 13.04 -17.99 -2.77
C VAL A 513 11.72 -18.49 -3.35
N VAL A 514 11.04 -19.41 -2.66
CA VAL A 514 9.73 -19.92 -3.09
C VAL A 514 8.69 -18.81 -3.10
N MET A 515 8.67 -17.94 -2.08
CA MET A 515 7.81 -16.77 -2.04
C MET A 515 8.05 -15.85 -3.24
N VAL A 516 9.31 -15.45 -3.49
CA VAL A 516 9.66 -14.59 -4.64
C VAL A 516 9.21 -15.24 -5.95
N ALA A 517 9.52 -16.53 -6.16
CA ALA A 517 9.11 -17.23 -7.38
C ALA A 517 7.59 -17.29 -7.55
N SER A 518 6.84 -17.56 -6.47
CA SER A 518 5.37 -17.56 -6.52
C SER A 518 4.82 -16.17 -6.81
N GLN A 519 5.39 -15.12 -6.22
CA GLN A 519 4.96 -13.75 -6.45
C GLN A 519 5.29 -13.25 -7.85
N VAL A 520 6.39 -13.72 -8.44
CA VAL A 520 6.73 -13.49 -9.85
C VAL A 520 5.65 -14.08 -10.76
N VAL A 521 5.26 -15.34 -10.53
CA VAL A 521 4.20 -16.00 -11.31
C VAL A 521 2.85 -15.28 -11.12
N PHE A 522 2.55 -14.85 -9.89
CA PHE A 522 1.37 -14.04 -9.62
C PHE A 522 1.41 -12.70 -10.37
N ALA A 523 2.52 -11.96 -10.30
CA ALA A 523 2.69 -10.68 -10.98
C ALA A 523 2.49 -10.82 -12.51
N GLU A 524 3.11 -11.83 -13.11
CA GLU A 524 2.92 -12.15 -14.54
C GLU A 524 1.47 -12.46 -14.89
N GLY A 525 0.78 -13.23 -14.04
CA GLY A 525 -0.65 -13.50 -14.18
C GLY A 525 -1.50 -12.24 -14.00
N ALA A 526 -1.20 -11.40 -13.02
CA ALA A 526 -1.89 -10.15 -12.78
C ALA A 526 -1.75 -9.21 -13.97
N TYR A 527 -0.53 -8.97 -14.46
CA TYR A 527 -0.31 -8.18 -15.68
C TYR A 527 -1.13 -8.73 -16.86
N ARG A 528 -1.22 -10.05 -17.04
CA ARG A 528 -2.05 -10.64 -18.09
C ARG A 528 -3.54 -10.31 -17.97
N TYR A 529 -4.09 -10.21 -16.76
CA TYR A 529 -5.53 -10.01 -16.54
C TYR A 529 -5.93 -8.54 -16.38
N VAL A 530 -5.05 -7.69 -15.85
CA VAL A 530 -5.36 -6.29 -15.57
C VAL A 530 -4.49 -5.29 -16.30
N GLY A 531 -3.33 -5.71 -16.81
CA GLY A 531 -2.41 -4.83 -17.49
C GLY A 531 -2.75 -4.66 -18.96
N MET A 532 -2.59 -3.44 -19.46
CA MET A 532 -2.82 -3.08 -20.85
C MET A 532 -1.58 -2.41 -21.41
N SER A 533 -1.15 -2.78 -22.61
CA SER A 533 -0.07 -2.07 -23.30
C SER A 533 -0.50 -0.64 -23.63
N PHE A 534 0.45 0.29 -23.70
CA PHE A 534 0.15 1.67 -24.10
C PHE A 534 -0.64 1.75 -25.42
N ASP A 535 -0.22 1.00 -26.44
CA ASP A 535 -0.94 0.94 -27.73
C ASP A 535 -2.34 0.31 -27.59
N GLY A 536 -2.49 -0.65 -26.68
CA GLY A 536 -3.79 -1.22 -26.32
C GLY A 536 -4.73 -0.21 -25.67
N VAL A 537 -4.22 0.64 -24.77
CA VAL A 537 -4.97 1.75 -24.18
C VAL A 537 -5.40 2.74 -25.27
N MET A 538 -4.49 3.09 -26.18
CA MET A 538 -4.81 3.96 -27.30
C MET A 538 -5.93 3.37 -28.18
N HIS A 539 -5.90 2.07 -28.42
CA HIS A 539 -6.89 1.40 -29.25
C HIS A 539 -8.25 1.20 -28.55
N GLU A 540 -8.25 0.69 -27.32
CA GLU A 540 -9.47 0.34 -26.57
C GLU A 540 -10.31 1.55 -26.20
N PHE A 541 -9.66 2.67 -25.91
CA PHE A 541 -10.33 3.95 -25.59
C PHE A 541 -10.41 4.89 -26.81
N GLU A 542 -10.16 4.36 -28.00
CA GLU A 542 -10.18 5.08 -29.29
C GLU A 542 -9.42 6.41 -29.24
N LEU A 543 -8.31 6.44 -28.51
CA LEU A 543 -7.46 7.61 -28.39
C LEU A 543 -6.60 7.72 -29.65
N ASP A 544 -6.38 8.95 -30.10
CA ASP A 544 -5.55 9.21 -31.27
C ASP A 544 -4.32 10.07 -30.94
N ASN A 545 -3.49 10.33 -31.94
CA ASN A 545 -2.28 11.12 -31.76
C ASN A 545 -2.53 12.56 -31.31
N ASP A 546 -3.72 13.13 -31.45
CA ASP A 546 -4.02 14.44 -30.88
C ASP A 546 -4.78 14.36 -29.54
N ASP A 547 -5.19 13.18 -29.09
CA ASP A 547 -5.44 12.89 -27.67
C ASP A 547 -4.14 12.79 -26.86
N LEU A 548 -3.00 12.59 -27.53
CA LEU A 548 -1.65 12.67 -26.94
C LEU A 548 -1.00 14.06 -27.03
N LYS A 549 -1.52 14.93 -27.91
CA LYS A 549 -1.02 16.30 -28.09
C LYS A 549 -1.98 17.28 -27.42
N SER A 550 -1.53 17.98 -26.39
CA SER A 550 -2.31 19.08 -25.84
C SER A 550 -2.42 20.23 -26.87
N PRO A 551 -3.62 20.59 -27.39
CA PRO A 551 -3.76 21.81 -28.16
C PRO A 551 -3.43 23.00 -27.24
N LEU A 552 -2.54 23.87 -27.71
CA LEU A 552 -1.99 25.01 -26.97
C LEU A 552 -3.09 25.89 -26.35
N ALA A 553 -3.38 25.71 -25.06
CA ALA A 553 -4.28 26.60 -24.32
C ALA A 553 -3.80 28.08 -24.29
N THR A 554 -2.54 28.35 -24.63
CA THR A 554 -1.99 29.72 -24.73
C THR A 554 -1.98 30.33 -26.13
N GLN A 555 -2.38 29.59 -27.18
CA GLN A 555 -2.47 30.12 -28.55
C GLN A 555 -3.91 30.16 -29.10
N ILE A 556 -4.89 29.65 -28.36
CA ILE A 556 -6.27 29.63 -28.80
C ILE A 556 -6.99 30.83 -28.19
N THR A 557 -7.10 31.91 -28.97
CA THR A 557 -7.92 33.09 -28.62
C THR A 557 -9.43 32.85 -28.84
N ASP A 558 -9.80 31.77 -29.54
CA ASP A 558 -11.19 31.38 -29.80
C ASP A 558 -11.50 30.00 -29.18
N PRO A 559 -12.26 29.94 -28.08
CA PRO A 559 -12.68 28.69 -27.43
C PRO A 559 -13.42 27.70 -28.33
N ASN A 560 -13.98 28.15 -29.46
CA ASN A 560 -14.69 27.30 -30.42
C ASN A 560 -13.76 26.56 -31.39
N ALA A 561 -12.48 26.90 -31.44
CA ALA A 561 -11.47 26.19 -32.23
C ALA A 561 -11.04 24.85 -31.59
N LEU A 562 -11.48 24.57 -30.36
CA LEU A 562 -11.25 23.30 -29.68
C LEU A 562 -12.20 22.23 -30.24
N HIS A 563 -11.66 21.25 -30.97
CA HIS A 563 -12.40 20.03 -31.30
C HIS A 563 -12.61 19.20 -30.03
N ARG A 564 -13.82 19.26 -29.49
CA ARG A 564 -14.19 18.51 -28.29
C ARG A 564 -14.48 17.06 -28.63
N LYS A 565 -13.92 16.14 -27.85
CA LYS A 565 -14.23 14.71 -27.92
C LYS A 565 -15.35 14.39 -26.93
N THR A 566 -16.39 13.71 -27.41
CA THR A 566 -17.42 13.13 -26.54
C THR A 566 -16.82 11.93 -25.83
N CYS A 567 -16.93 11.87 -24.51
CA CYS A 567 -16.56 10.68 -23.76
C CYS A 567 -17.81 9.99 -23.26
N ASP A 568 -18.03 8.78 -23.76
CA ASP A 568 -19.16 7.95 -23.35
C ASP A 568 -18.84 7.12 -22.08
N VAL A 569 -17.56 7.09 -21.69
CA VAL A 569 -17.08 6.47 -20.44
C VAL A 569 -16.05 7.36 -19.75
N PHE A 570 -16.04 7.34 -18.42
CA PHE A 570 -15.17 8.18 -17.59
C PHE A 570 -13.68 8.01 -17.95
N ALA A 571 -13.25 6.79 -18.27
CA ALA A 571 -11.89 6.49 -18.71
C ALA A 571 -11.45 7.23 -19.99
N VAL A 572 -12.35 7.45 -20.96
CA VAL A 572 -12.03 8.20 -22.19
C VAL A 572 -11.87 9.70 -21.88
N CYS A 573 -12.70 10.23 -20.99
CA CYS A 573 -12.58 11.60 -20.49
C CYS A 573 -11.31 11.82 -19.67
N TYR A 574 -10.84 10.78 -19.01
CA TYR A 574 -9.60 10.79 -18.24
C TYR A 574 -8.34 10.74 -19.13
N LEU A 575 -8.34 9.84 -20.12
CA LEU A 575 -7.15 9.56 -20.93
C LEU A 575 -6.94 10.56 -22.09
N SER A 576 -8.00 11.22 -22.55
CA SER A 576 -7.88 12.23 -23.60
C SER A 576 -7.31 13.54 -23.06
N HIS A 577 -6.21 14.03 -23.66
CA HIS A 577 -5.69 15.38 -23.38
C HIS A 577 -6.39 16.49 -24.18
N ARG A 578 -7.51 16.17 -24.84
CA ARG A 578 -8.37 17.16 -25.48
C ARG A 578 -9.43 17.66 -24.50
N ASP A 579 -10.06 18.79 -24.85
CA ASP A 579 -11.20 19.31 -24.09
C ASP A 579 -12.38 18.34 -24.28
N ALA A 580 -12.63 17.51 -23.27
CA ALA A 580 -13.56 16.39 -23.36
C ALA A 580 -14.90 16.77 -22.69
N VAL A 581 -16.02 16.47 -23.34
CA VAL A 581 -17.36 16.74 -22.78
C VAL A 581 -17.94 15.44 -22.28
N SER A 582 -18.09 15.34 -20.95
CA SER A 582 -18.86 14.26 -20.32
C SER A 582 -20.33 14.44 -20.71
N LEU A 583 -20.87 13.48 -21.45
CA LEU A 583 -22.31 13.40 -21.71
C LEU A 583 -22.95 12.46 -20.68
N SER A 584 -23.00 12.91 -19.42
CA SER A 584 -23.68 12.16 -18.34
C SER A 584 -24.10 13.09 -17.21
#